data_AF-A0A853GZF5-F1
#
_entry.id   AF-A0A853GZF5-F1
#
_cell.length_a   1.000
_cell.length_b   1.000
_cell.length_c   1.000
_cell.angle_alpha   90.00
_cell.angle_beta   90.00
_cell.angle_gamma   90.00
#
_symmetry.space_group_name_H-M   'P 1'
#
loop_
_entity.id
_entity.type
_entity.pdbx_description
1 polymer ?
#
loop_
_entity_poly.entity_id
_entity_poly.type
_entity_poly.pdbx_seq_one_letter_code
_entity_poly.pdbx_strand_id
1 'polypeptide(L)'
;MSKSDIEVIKGMYECFNARDIGGVLAAVADDVAWANGMDGGHVHGHEAVRDYWTRQRAVVSPPVEPIAFRARPTLTPAIHSSPHRYAQPPAGLA
;
A
#
# COMPACT_ATOMS: atom_id res chain seq x y z
N MET A 1 5.06 -16.24 0.00
CA MET A 1 4.10 -16.12 1.10
C MET A 1 3.96 -17.47 1.74
N SER A 2 4.18 -17.53 3.03
CA SER A 2 3.89 -18.71 3.83
C SER A 2 2.37 -18.86 4.00
N LYS A 3 1.92 -20.06 4.40
CA LYS A 3 0.54 -20.28 4.82
C LYS A 3 0.17 -19.37 6.00
N SER A 4 1.13 -19.09 6.89
CA SER A 4 0.95 -18.20 8.04
C SER A 4 0.63 -16.77 7.62
N ASP A 5 1.30 -16.25 6.58
CA ASP A 5 1.07 -14.88 6.10
C ASP A 5 -0.37 -14.72 5.60
N ILE A 6 -0.89 -15.74 4.91
CA ILE A 6 -2.26 -15.73 4.39
C ILE A 6 -3.27 -15.73 5.54
N GLU A 7 -3.05 -16.52 6.59
CA GLU A 7 -3.95 -16.56 7.75
C GLU A 7 -3.94 -15.23 8.53
N VAL A 8 -2.80 -14.58 8.67
CA VAL A 8 -2.73 -13.22 9.24
C VAL A 8 -3.56 -12.24 8.42
N ILE A 9 -3.40 -12.24 7.10
CA ILE A 9 -4.14 -11.32 6.23
C ILE A 9 -5.65 -11.61 6.28
N LYS A 10 -6.07 -12.89 6.28
CA LYS A 10 -7.49 -13.25 6.44
C LYS A 10 -8.07 -12.71 7.76
N GLY A 11 -7.36 -12.92 8.87
CA GLY A 11 -7.78 -12.39 10.18
C GLY A 11 -7.91 -10.86 10.19
N MET A 12 -7.05 -10.14 9.46
CA MET A 12 -7.19 -8.70 9.28
C MET A 12 -8.50 -8.34 8.55
N TYR A 13 -8.87 -9.06 7.49
CA TYR A 13 -10.14 -8.83 6.78
C TYR A 13 -11.36 -9.15 7.65
N GLU A 14 -11.29 -10.20 8.47
CA GLU A 14 -12.35 -10.53 9.43
C GLU A 14 -12.54 -9.40 10.46
N CYS A 15 -11.45 -8.93 11.08
CA CYS A 15 -11.49 -7.79 11.99
C CYS A 15 -12.02 -6.53 11.31
N PHE A 16 -11.56 -6.26 10.08
CA PHE A 16 -12.01 -5.11 9.30
C PHE A 16 -13.53 -5.14 9.06
N ASN A 17 -14.07 -6.29 8.64
CA ASN A 17 -15.49 -6.51 8.40
C ASN A 17 -16.32 -6.47 9.69
N ALA A 18 -15.78 -6.99 10.80
CA ALA A 18 -16.38 -6.92 12.14
C ALA A 18 -16.31 -5.52 12.78
N ARG A 19 -15.67 -4.55 12.11
CA ARG A 19 -15.41 -3.19 12.62
C ARG A 19 -14.47 -3.14 13.82
N ASP A 20 -13.69 -4.18 14.02
CA ASP A 20 -12.66 -4.22 15.04
C ASP A 20 -11.36 -3.59 14.53
N ILE A 21 -11.27 -2.26 14.66
CA ILE A 21 -10.05 -1.52 14.30
C ILE A 21 -8.87 -1.97 15.17
N GLY A 22 -9.10 -2.33 16.43
CA GLY A 22 -8.06 -2.81 17.33
C GLY A 22 -7.44 -4.11 16.84
N GLY A 23 -8.28 -5.06 16.44
CA GLY A 23 -7.86 -6.33 15.86
C GLY A 23 -7.07 -6.17 14.56
N VAL A 24 -7.45 -5.22 13.68
CA VAL A 24 -6.64 -4.93 12.48
C VAL A 24 -5.29 -4.33 12.87
N LEU A 25 -5.27 -3.37 13.80
CA LEU A 25 -4.06 -2.69 14.22
C LEU A 25 -3.04 -3.62 14.90
N ALA A 26 -3.51 -4.65 15.61
CA ALA A 26 -2.65 -5.67 16.21
C ALA A 26 -1.83 -6.47 15.18
N ALA A 27 -2.22 -6.45 13.90
CA ALA A 27 -1.53 -7.15 12.82
C ALA A 27 -0.66 -6.24 11.93
N VAL A 28 -0.64 -4.92 12.18
CA VAL A 28 0.22 -3.96 11.49
C VAL A 28 1.30 -3.42 12.42
N ALA A 29 2.45 -3.10 11.85
CA ALA A 29 3.57 -2.50 12.59
C ALA A 29 3.15 -1.21 13.31
N ASP A 30 3.76 -0.93 14.47
CA ASP A 30 3.45 0.24 15.30
C ASP A 30 3.71 1.57 14.57
N ASP A 31 4.69 1.59 13.67
CA ASP A 31 5.10 2.73 12.85
C ASP A 31 4.45 2.76 11.46
N VAL A 32 3.34 2.03 11.26
CA VAL A 32 2.64 1.90 9.98
C VAL A 32 2.42 3.25 9.29
N ALA A 33 2.81 3.33 8.02
CA ALA A 33 2.40 4.40 7.12
C ALA A 33 1.22 3.90 6.27
N TRP A 34 0.01 4.36 6.58
CA TRP A 34 -1.22 3.94 5.90
C TRP A 34 -1.65 4.98 4.87
N ALA A 35 -2.00 4.56 3.66
CA ALA A 35 -2.46 5.46 2.62
C ALA A 35 -3.78 6.14 3.00
N ASN A 36 -3.81 7.48 2.99
CA ASN A 36 -5.04 8.25 3.13
C ASN A 36 -5.69 8.39 1.75
N GLY A 37 -6.73 7.59 1.50
CA GLY A 37 -7.44 7.59 0.22
C GLY A 37 -8.42 8.76 0.04
N MET A 38 -8.74 9.49 1.11
CA MET A 38 -9.68 10.62 1.06
C MET A 38 -8.97 11.93 0.72
N ASP A 39 -7.88 12.25 1.44
CA ASP A 39 -7.17 13.52 1.32
C ASP A 39 -5.82 13.39 0.58
N GLY A 40 -5.42 12.17 0.24
CA GLY A 40 -4.10 11.86 -0.31
C GLY A 40 -3.01 11.76 0.77
N GLY A 41 -1.85 11.23 0.38
CA GLY A 41 -0.70 11.05 1.28
C GLY A 41 -0.84 9.85 2.22
N HIS A 42 -0.24 9.95 3.41
CA HIS A 42 -0.21 8.88 4.41
C HIS A 42 -0.49 9.41 5.81
N VAL A 43 -1.12 8.57 6.64
CA VAL A 43 -1.20 8.73 8.09
C VAL A 43 -0.23 7.76 8.77
N HIS A 44 0.35 8.16 9.89
CA HIS A 44 1.45 7.43 10.52
C HIS A 44 1.09 6.98 11.94
N GLY A 45 1.35 5.70 12.21
CA GLY A 45 1.12 5.08 13.51
C GLY A 45 -0.34 4.70 13.77
N HIS A 46 -0.53 3.81 14.75
CA HIS A 46 -1.84 3.23 15.07
C HIS A 46 -2.92 4.26 15.41
N GLU A 47 -2.57 5.31 16.16
CA GLU A 47 -3.52 6.36 16.56
C GLU A 47 -4.06 7.12 15.34
N ALA A 48 -3.17 7.57 14.45
CA ALA A 48 -3.58 8.30 13.25
C ALA A 48 -4.41 7.42 12.29
N VAL A 49 -4.09 6.12 12.19
CA VAL A 49 -4.87 5.16 11.41
C VAL A 49 -6.27 4.95 12.01
N ARG A 50 -6.36 4.83 13.35
CA ARG A 50 -7.65 4.69 14.05
C ARG A 50 -8.55 5.90 13.80
N ASP A 51 -8.01 7.10 13.94
CA ASP A 51 -8.73 8.34 13.69
C ASP A 51 -9.21 8.44 12.24
N TYR A 52 -8.31 8.13 11.30
CA TYR A 52 -8.61 8.12 9.87
C TYR A 52 -9.76 7.16 9.52
N TRP A 53 -9.67 5.89 9.94
CA TRP A 53 -10.72 4.91 9.64
C TRP A 53 -12.04 5.20 10.35
N THR A 54 -12.01 5.78 11.55
CA THR A 54 -13.23 6.20 12.25
C THR A 54 -13.98 7.24 11.43
N ARG A 55 -13.28 8.22 10.83
CA ARG A 55 -13.88 9.19 9.91
C ARG A 55 -14.38 8.56 8.61
N GLN A 56 -13.54 7.73 7.97
CA GLN A 56 -13.89 7.09 6.69
C GLN A 56 -15.15 6.22 6.80
N ARG A 57 -15.30 5.48 7.92
CA ARG A 57 -16.44 4.59 8.16
C ARG A 57 -17.78 5.32 8.29
N ALA A 58 -17.79 6.60 8.68
CA ALA A 58 -19.01 7.41 8.67
C ALA A 58 -19.54 7.67 7.26
N VAL A 59 -18.72 7.46 6.23
CA VAL A 59 -19.02 7.76 4.84
C VAL A 59 -19.23 6.48 4.02
N VAL A 60 -18.38 5.46 4.20
CA VAL A 60 -18.41 4.22 3.40
C VAL A 60 -17.96 3.00 4.23
N SER A 61 -18.75 1.93 4.25
CA SER A 61 -18.35 0.66 4.91
C SER A 61 -19.05 -0.60 4.34
N PRO A 62 -18.90 -0.94 3.03
CA PRO A 62 -19.30 -2.24 2.53
C PRO A 62 -18.36 -3.34 3.09
N PRO A 63 -18.86 -4.58 3.25
CA PRO A 63 -17.99 -5.71 3.54
C PRO A 63 -17.00 -5.93 2.39
N VAL A 64 -15.80 -6.40 2.73
CA VAL A 64 -14.73 -6.69 1.77
C VAL A 64 -14.32 -8.14 1.88
N GLU A 65 -14.45 -8.89 0.78
CA GLU A 65 -14.02 -10.29 0.69
C GLU A 65 -12.79 -10.42 -0.22
N PRO A 66 -11.65 -10.93 0.28
CA PRO A 66 -10.46 -11.13 -0.53
C PRO A 66 -10.66 -12.28 -1.53
N ILE A 67 -10.48 -12.02 -2.82
CA ILE A 67 -10.67 -13.00 -3.90
C ILE A 67 -9.47 -13.92 -4.15
N ALA A 68 -8.24 -13.45 -3.87
CA ALA A 68 -7.01 -14.22 -4.05
C ALA A 68 -5.83 -13.57 -3.32
N PHE A 69 -4.87 -14.39 -2.87
CA PHE A 69 -3.62 -13.94 -2.28
C PHE A 69 -2.44 -14.34 -3.16
N ARG A 70 -1.56 -13.38 -3.48
CA ARG A 70 -0.36 -13.62 -4.29
C ARG A 70 0.82 -12.88 -3.69
N ALA A 71 1.94 -13.58 -3.52
CA ALA A 71 3.21 -12.91 -3.22
C ALA A 71 3.64 -12.12 -4.46
N ARG A 72 3.99 -10.84 -4.27
CA ARG A 72 4.68 -10.11 -5.33
C ARG A 72 6.15 -10.55 -5.37
N PRO A 73 6.72 -10.81 -6.55
CA PRO A 73 8.16 -10.95 -6.70
C PRO A 73 8.83 -9.64 -6.26
N THR A 74 9.91 -9.74 -5.48
CA THR A 74 10.78 -8.59 -5.24
C THR A 74 11.41 -8.22 -6.57
N LEU A 75 10.99 -7.09 -7.15
CA LEU A 75 11.68 -6.54 -8.30
C LEU A 75 13.00 -5.96 -7.80
N THR A 76 14.13 -6.51 -8.25
CA THR A 76 15.39 -5.76 -8.26
C THR A 76 15.15 -4.56 -9.18
N PRO A 77 15.29 -3.31 -8.74
CA PRO A 77 15.16 -2.17 -9.64
C PRO A 77 16.26 -2.29 -10.71
N ALA A 78 15.89 -2.74 -11.90
CA ALA A 78 16.75 -2.63 -13.06
C ALA A 78 16.78 -1.14 -13.42
N ILE A 79 17.89 -0.48 -13.12
CA ILE A 79 18.15 0.86 -13.65
C ILE A 79 18.31 0.70 -15.16
N HIS A 80 17.22 0.90 -15.90
CA HIS A 80 17.28 1.03 -17.34
C HIS A 80 17.63 2.48 -17.66
N SER A 81 18.89 2.84 -17.48
CA SER A 81 19.43 4.09 -18.02
C SER A 81 19.60 3.92 -19.52
N SER A 82 18.62 4.36 -20.31
CA SER A 82 18.83 4.55 -21.75
C SER A 82 19.92 5.62 -21.92
N PRO A 83 21.06 5.31 -22.57
CA PRO A 83 22.01 6.36 -22.90
C PRO A 83 21.35 7.29 -23.92
N HIS A 84 21.08 8.54 -23.52
CA HIS A 84 20.77 9.60 -24.46
C HIS A 84 21.95 9.75 -25.42
N ARG A 85 21.83 9.27 -26.66
CA ARG A 85 22.72 9.66 -27.75
C ARG A 85 22.50 11.15 -27.99
N TYR A 86 23.50 11.96 -27.67
CA TYR A 86 23.61 13.30 -28.25
C TYR A 86 23.88 13.14 -29.75
N ALA A 87 22.93 13.55 -30.58
CA ALA A 87 23.18 13.76 -32.00
C ALA A 87 24.14 14.94 -32.13
N GLN A 88 25.32 14.70 -32.72
CA GLN A 88 26.20 15.80 -33.13
C GLN A 88 25.51 16.61 -34.22
N PRO A 89 25.45 17.95 -34.14
CA PRO A 89 24.98 18.76 -35.26
C PRO A 89 25.96 18.66 -36.45
N PRO A 90 25.48 18.75 -37.69
CA PRO A 90 26.34 18.65 -38.86
C PRO A 90 27.35 19.82 -38.88
N ALA A 91 28.61 19.50 -39.18
CA ALA A 91 29.65 20.49 -39.39
C ALA A 91 29.23 21.41 -40.56
N GLY A 92 29.10 22.70 -40.27
CA GLY A 92 28.74 23.72 -41.24
C GLY A 92 29.82 23.95 -42.30
N LEU A 93 29.34 24.36 -43.47
CA LEU A 93 30.09 24.95 -44.58
C LEU A 93 31.09 26.02 -44.12
N ALA A 94 32.31 25.93 -44.65
CA ALA A 94 33.17 27.06 -44.94
C ALA A 94 33.66 26.92 -46.40
#